data_AF-A0A8H3HWH8-F1
#
_entry.id   AF-A0A8H3HWH8-F1
#
_cell.length_a   1.000
_cell.length_b   1.000
_cell.length_c   1.000
_cell.angle_alpha   90.00
_cell.angle_beta   90.00
_cell.angle_gamma   90.00
#
_symmetry.space_group_name_H-M   'P 1'
#
loop_
_entity.id
_entity.type
_entity.pdbx_description
1 polymer ?
#
loop_
_entity_poly.entity_id
_entity_poly.type
_entity_poly.pdbx_seq_one_letter_code
_entity_poly.pdbx_strand_id
1 'polypeptide(L)'
;MKEVVLEVCVDSLESATAAVEGGAHRLEVCGNLPLFGGTTPSLGLVRLIQQHFPSTPLMVMIRPRVGDFVFSAEEFGTMLEDISVFRTLGLHGIVIGALLPDGSVDREGCGRLAAAASPMQVTFHRAFDLTADPNQALKDIAGIPGVTRILTSGHATPRVYEPESLEQLVKLVASASAPRLSTSQQNKGPHIITDSMLRIVPGSGINPQSIGRVFSAVGELVDEYHMSGGSWINRSTHASRGEEFQMGPRGHEWAVWKTDVNQVREVLRALVKMRGDLNA
;
A
#
# COMPACT_ATOMS: atom_id res chain seq x y z
N MET A 1 -13.40 -10.62 -17.96
CA MET A 1 -13.45 -9.22 -17.50
C MET A 1 -12.28 -9.02 -16.55
N LYS A 2 -11.54 -7.90 -16.60
CA LYS A 2 -10.53 -7.63 -15.58
C LYS A 2 -11.26 -7.33 -14.27
N GLU A 3 -11.07 -8.18 -13.26
CA GLU A 3 -11.66 -7.98 -11.93
C GLU A 3 -11.00 -6.80 -11.23
N VAL A 4 -11.80 -6.00 -10.52
CA VAL A 4 -11.26 -4.90 -9.70
C VAL A 4 -10.77 -5.45 -8.39
N VAL A 5 -9.55 -5.11 -8.01
CA VAL A 5 -8.95 -5.44 -6.72
C VAL A 5 -8.99 -4.21 -5.82
N LEU A 6 -9.47 -4.41 -4.59
CA LEU A 6 -9.47 -3.39 -3.54
C LEU A 6 -8.57 -3.88 -2.41
N GLU A 7 -7.43 -3.22 -2.25
CA GLU A 7 -6.49 -3.43 -1.14
C GLU A 7 -6.80 -2.45 -0.01
N VAL A 8 -6.91 -2.97 1.22
CA VAL A 8 -7.21 -2.15 2.40
C VAL A 8 -6.06 -2.23 3.42
N CYS A 9 -5.54 -1.09 3.86
CA CYS A 9 -4.59 -1.04 4.97
C CYS A 9 -5.27 -1.35 6.29
N VAL A 10 -4.65 -2.20 7.10
CA VAL A 10 -5.15 -2.58 8.42
C VAL A 10 -4.01 -2.63 9.44
N ASP A 11 -4.31 -2.23 10.66
CA ASP A 11 -3.36 -2.18 11.79
C ASP A 11 -3.80 -3.01 13.00
N SER A 12 -4.92 -3.71 12.87
CA SER A 12 -5.45 -4.61 13.89
C SER A 12 -6.24 -5.73 13.24
N LEU A 13 -6.43 -6.83 13.98
CA LEU A 13 -7.29 -7.91 13.54
C LEU A 13 -8.74 -7.43 13.34
N GLU A 14 -9.20 -6.49 14.16
CA GLU A 14 -10.55 -5.93 14.03
C GLU A 14 -10.70 -5.10 12.75
N SER A 15 -9.70 -4.29 12.40
CA SER A 15 -9.65 -3.58 11.12
C SER A 15 -9.58 -4.56 9.94
N ALA A 16 -8.84 -5.67 10.07
CA ALA A 16 -8.79 -6.75 9.08
C ALA A 16 -10.16 -7.41 8.88
N THR A 17 -10.86 -7.76 9.96
CA THR A 17 -12.23 -8.28 9.91
C THR A 17 -13.16 -7.30 9.21
N ALA A 18 -13.10 -6.03 9.60
CA ALA A 18 -13.95 -5.00 9.01
C ALA A 18 -13.69 -4.81 7.50
N ALA A 19 -12.43 -4.85 7.08
CA ALA A 19 -12.05 -4.78 5.68
C ALA A 19 -12.60 -5.97 4.88
N VAL A 20 -12.43 -7.19 5.38
CA VAL A 20 -12.93 -8.43 4.72
C VAL A 20 -14.46 -8.42 4.65
N GLU A 21 -15.17 -8.06 5.73
CA GLU A 21 -16.64 -7.90 5.74
C GLU A 21 -17.14 -6.80 4.79
N GLY A 22 -16.30 -5.79 4.54
CA GLY A 22 -16.53 -4.75 3.54
C GLY A 22 -16.33 -5.23 2.11
N GLY A 23 -15.69 -6.38 1.91
CA GLY A 23 -15.39 -6.97 0.61
C GLY A 23 -13.97 -6.69 0.09
N ALA A 24 -13.03 -6.31 0.96
CA ALA A 24 -11.64 -6.15 0.55
C ALA A 24 -11.10 -7.45 -0.07
N HIS A 25 -10.42 -7.32 -1.21
CA HIS A 25 -9.83 -8.44 -1.94
C HIS A 25 -8.43 -8.80 -1.42
N ARG A 26 -7.75 -7.83 -0.81
CA ARG A 26 -6.38 -7.95 -0.29
C ARG A 26 -6.21 -7.02 0.89
N LEU A 27 -5.34 -7.40 1.82
CA LEU A 27 -5.00 -6.56 2.98
C LEU A 27 -3.53 -6.17 2.92
N GLU A 28 -3.24 -4.91 3.25
CA GLU A 28 -1.91 -4.44 3.58
C GLU A 28 -1.82 -4.30 5.11
N VAL A 29 -1.00 -5.14 5.75
CA VAL A 29 -0.85 -5.13 7.20
C VAL A 29 0.27 -4.17 7.60
N CYS A 30 -0.08 -3.18 8.41
CA CYS A 30 0.81 -2.12 8.88
C CYS A 30 0.82 -2.03 10.40
N GLY A 31 1.95 -1.69 11.01
CA GLY A 31 2.00 -1.16 12.38
C GLY A 31 1.80 0.35 12.35
N ASN A 32 1.16 0.94 13.37
CA ASN A 32 1.05 2.41 13.49
C ASN A 32 0.44 3.11 12.26
N LEU A 33 -0.49 2.48 11.55
CA LEU A 33 -1.08 3.00 10.30
C LEU A 33 -1.53 4.47 10.36
N PRO A 34 -2.35 4.90 11.34
CA PRO A 34 -2.80 6.29 11.40
C PRO A 34 -1.69 7.28 11.77
N LEU A 35 -0.57 6.77 12.33
CA LEU A 35 0.59 7.57 12.72
C LEU A 35 1.61 7.53 11.59
N PHE A 36 1.59 8.57 10.76
CA PHE A 36 2.59 8.80 9.70
C PHE A 36 2.64 7.73 8.59
N GLY A 37 1.53 7.04 8.32
CA GLY A 37 1.36 6.21 7.13
C GLY A 37 1.82 4.76 7.23
N GLY A 38 2.03 4.25 8.46
CA GLY A 38 2.34 2.84 8.70
C GLY A 38 3.83 2.52 8.77
N THR A 39 4.15 1.47 9.53
CA THR A 39 5.47 0.89 9.82
C THR A 39 5.37 -0.64 9.76
N THR A 40 6.48 -1.36 9.91
CA THR A 40 6.46 -2.82 9.99
C THR A 40 5.54 -3.29 11.14
N PRO A 41 4.52 -4.16 10.89
CA PRO A 41 3.65 -4.65 11.94
C PRO A 41 4.35 -5.70 12.81
N SER A 42 3.77 -5.99 13.97
CA SER A 42 4.23 -7.13 14.78
C SER A 42 3.95 -8.46 14.07
N LEU A 43 4.85 -9.43 14.25
CA LEU A 43 4.68 -10.80 13.76
C LEU A 43 3.39 -11.45 14.27
N GLY A 44 3.02 -11.18 15.52
CA GLY A 44 1.79 -11.71 16.13
C GLY A 44 0.53 -11.26 15.40
N LEU A 45 0.45 -9.97 15.02
CA LEU A 45 -0.68 -9.44 14.27
C LEU A 45 -0.83 -10.13 12.91
N VAL A 46 0.27 -10.24 12.16
CA VAL A 46 0.25 -10.86 10.82
C VAL A 46 -0.20 -12.32 10.91
N ARG A 47 0.31 -13.09 11.87
CA ARG A 47 -0.10 -14.49 12.09
C ARG A 47 -1.58 -14.61 12.43
N LEU A 48 -2.09 -13.76 13.32
CA LEU A 48 -3.51 -13.80 13.70
C LEU A 48 -4.42 -13.47 12.52
N ILE A 49 -4.08 -12.48 11.70
CA ILE A 49 -4.85 -12.13 10.49
C ILE A 49 -4.82 -13.31 9.51
N GLN A 50 -3.65 -13.89 9.25
CA GLN A 50 -3.52 -15.03 8.33
C GLN A 50 -4.32 -16.25 8.80
N GLN A 51 -4.37 -16.51 10.11
CA GLN A 51 -5.17 -17.59 10.69
C GLN A 51 -6.68 -17.36 10.54
N HIS A 52 -7.14 -16.12 10.72
CA HIS A 52 -8.57 -15.78 10.59
C HIS A 52 -9.01 -15.73 9.13
N PHE A 53 -8.13 -15.32 8.22
CA PHE A 53 -8.43 -15.11 6.80
C PHE A 53 -7.42 -15.83 5.89
N PRO A 54 -7.38 -17.18 5.90
CA PRO A 54 -6.36 -17.96 5.19
C PRO A 54 -6.41 -17.81 3.67
N SER A 55 -7.56 -17.42 3.12
CA SER A 55 -7.77 -17.21 1.68
C SER A 55 -7.52 -15.77 1.23
N THR A 56 -7.34 -14.83 2.16
CA THR A 56 -7.15 -13.41 1.83
C THR A 56 -5.67 -13.12 1.64
N PRO A 57 -5.23 -12.67 0.44
CA PRO A 57 -3.84 -12.30 0.23
C PRO A 57 -3.40 -11.19 1.18
N LEU A 58 -2.23 -11.35 1.79
CA LEU A 58 -1.64 -10.37 2.70
C LEU A 58 -0.36 -9.79 2.11
N MET A 59 -0.33 -8.46 2.01
CA MET A 59 0.88 -7.67 1.87
C MET A 59 1.31 -7.20 3.25
N VAL A 60 2.61 -7.13 3.53
CA VAL A 60 3.12 -6.61 4.80
C VAL A 60 4.02 -5.39 4.57
N MET A 61 3.79 -4.32 5.33
CA MET A 61 4.67 -3.16 5.33
C MET A 61 6.05 -3.53 5.88
N ILE A 62 7.11 -3.12 5.20
CA ILE A 62 8.49 -3.21 5.67
C ILE A 62 9.03 -1.78 5.71
N ARG A 63 8.90 -1.16 6.88
CA ARG A 63 9.34 0.21 7.16
C ARG A 63 9.68 0.34 8.65
N PRO A 64 10.96 0.45 9.01
CA PRO A 64 11.41 0.23 10.39
C PRO A 64 11.03 1.38 11.34
N ARG A 65 10.74 2.58 10.80
CA ARG A 65 10.37 3.77 11.57
C ARG A 65 9.47 4.72 10.77
N VAL A 66 8.89 5.68 11.48
CA VAL A 66 8.21 6.84 10.88
C VAL A 66 9.22 7.88 10.39
N GLY A 67 8.77 8.88 9.62
CA GLY A 67 9.61 9.95 9.08
C GLY A 67 9.95 9.75 7.60
N ASP A 68 11.15 10.17 7.20
CA ASP A 68 11.64 10.01 5.82
C ASP A 68 11.87 8.54 5.42
N PHE A 69 12.36 8.36 4.19
CA PHE A 69 12.66 7.07 3.57
C PHE A 69 14.15 6.93 3.24
N VAL A 70 15.01 7.73 3.88
CA VAL A 70 16.47 7.64 3.72
C VAL A 70 16.99 6.81 4.88
N PHE A 71 17.30 5.54 4.62
CA PHE A 71 17.61 4.58 5.67
C PHE A 71 19.12 4.39 5.87
N SER A 72 19.54 4.20 7.12
CA SER A 72 20.90 3.80 7.44
C SER A 72 21.16 2.33 7.10
N ALA A 73 22.42 1.91 7.13
CA ALA A 73 22.80 0.51 6.92
C ALA A 73 22.18 -0.43 7.98
N GLU A 74 22.10 0.02 9.24
CA GLU A 74 21.49 -0.70 10.35
C GLU A 74 19.98 -0.83 10.16
N GLU A 75 19.33 0.22 9.64
CA GLU A 75 17.89 0.20 9.35
C GLU A 75 17.58 -0.78 8.21
N PHE A 76 18.39 -0.82 7.17
CA PHE A 76 18.31 -1.88 6.15
C PHE A 76 18.54 -3.27 6.75
N GLY A 77 19.43 -3.40 7.73
CA GLY A 77 19.64 -4.65 8.48
C GLY A 77 18.36 -5.14 9.15
N THR A 78 17.66 -4.26 9.85
CA THR A 78 16.34 -4.55 10.46
C THR A 78 15.31 -4.95 9.41
N MET A 79 15.20 -4.20 8.31
CA MET A 79 14.25 -4.50 7.23
C MET A 79 14.50 -5.87 6.59
N LEU A 80 15.77 -6.25 6.40
CA LEU A 80 16.13 -7.56 5.84
C LEU A 80 15.76 -8.71 6.79
N GLU A 81 15.96 -8.53 8.10
CA GLU A 81 15.55 -9.50 9.10
C GLU A 81 14.02 -9.65 9.14
N ASP A 82 13.28 -8.54 9.13
CA ASP A 82 11.81 -8.55 9.06
C ASP A 82 11.32 -9.32 7.83
N ILE A 83 11.90 -9.05 6.65
CA ILE A 83 11.58 -9.78 5.41
C ILE A 83 11.85 -11.27 5.55
N SER A 84 12.99 -11.66 6.13
CA SER A 84 13.35 -13.07 6.38
C SER A 84 12.28 -13.77 7.20
N VAL A 85 11.83 -13.13 8.30
CA VAL A 85 10.80 -13.66 9.19
C VAL A 85 9.45 -13.78 8.47
N PHE A 86 8.98 -12.73 7.81
CA PHE A 86 7.69 -12.75 7.12
C PHE A 86 7.64 -13.71 5.95
N ARG A 87 8.78 -13.92 5.26
CA ARG A 87 8.89 -14.91 4.18
C ARG A 87 8.57 -16.32 4.66
N THR A 88 8.90 -16.67 5.91
CA THR A 88 8.57 -17.99 6.47
C THR A 88 7.06 -18.23 6.62
N LEU A 89 6.24 -17.16 6.60
CA LEU A 89 4.78 -17.26 6.69
C LEU A 89 4.13 -17.48 5.32
N GLY A 90 4.88 -17.42 4.21
CA GLY A 90 4.33 -17.60 2.86
C GLY A 90 3.30 -16.52 2.50
N LEU A 91 3.55 -15.26 2.88
CA LEU A 91 2.67 -14.13 2.54
C LEU A 91 2.63 -13.86 1.04
N HIS A 92 1.64 -13.10 0.60
CA HIS A 92 1.50 -12.75 -0.82
C HIS A 92 2.59 -11.78 -1.28
N GLY A 93 2.97 -10.84 -0.42
CA GLY A 93 3.94 -9.81 -0.78
C GLY A 93 4.40 -8.94 0.39
N ILE A 94 5.37 -8.09 0.09
CA ILE A 94 5.85 -7.03 0.96
C ILE A 94 5.65 -5.67 0.31
N VAL A 95 5.65 -4.63 1.12
CA VAL A 95 5.57 -3.24 0.70
C VAL A 95 6.78 -2.48 1.23
N ILE A 96 7.55 -1.85 0.35
CA ILE A 96 8.81 -1.16 0.67
C ILE A 96 8.88 0.20 -0.02
N GLY A 97 9.87 1.01 0.34
CA GLY A 97 10.37 2.07 -0.51
C GLY A 97 11.46 2.85 0.20
N ALA A 98 12.59 3.03 -0.47
CA ALA A 98 13.74 3.76 0.04
C ALA A 98 14.17 4.81 -0.98
N LEU A 99 14.56 5.97 -0.46
CA LEU A 99 15.02 7.12 -1.24
C LEU A 99 16.44 7.48 -0.82
N LEU A 100 17.14 8.16 -1.72
CA LEU A 100 18.39 8.84 -1.45
C LEU A 100 18.12 10.28 -0.94
N PRO A 101 19.10 10.94 -0.28
CA PRO A 101 18.93 12.29 0.25
C PRO A 101 18.52 13.35 -0.78
N ASP A 102 18.78 13.12 -2.06
CA ASP A 102 18.40 14.00 -3.17
C ASP A 102 16.96 13.78 -3.68
N GLY A 103 16.23 12.84 -3.09
CA GLY A 103 14.86 12.48 -3.49
C GLY A 103 14.79 11.51 -4.68
N SER A 104 15.92 10.96 -5.13
CA SER A 104 15.93 9.84 -6.09
C SER A 104 15.67 8.50 -5.40
N VAL A 105 15.32 7.47 -6.17
CA VAL A 105 15.05 6.13 -5.63
C VAL A 105 16.37 5.44 -5.26
N ASP A 106 16.46 4.90 -4.04
CA ASP A 106 17.58 4.02 -3.67
C ASP A 106 17.39 2.64 -4.33
N ARG A 107 17.85 2.53 -5.58
CA ARG A 107 17.72 1.31 -6.40
C ARG A 107 18.47 0.12 -5.80
N GLU A 108 19.63 0.36 -5.19
CA GLU A 108 20.44 -0.70 -4.61
C GLU A 108 19.78 -1.25 -3.35
N GLY A 109 19.39 -0.38 -2.42
CA GLY A 109 18.69 -0.74 -1.20
C GLY A 109 17.38 -1.46 -1.50
N CYS A 110 16.55 -0.89 -2.39
CA CYS A 110 15.29 -1.52 -2.80
C CYS A 110 15.50 -2.86 -3.51
N GLY A 111 16.54 -2.98 -4.34
CA GLY A 111 16.89 -4.23 -5.02
C GLY A 111 17.29 -5.34 -4.05
N ARG A 112 18.04 -5.02 -2.99
CA ARG A 112 18.40 -5.96 -1.91
C ARG A 112 17.17 -6.45 -1.17
N LEU A 113 16.25 -5.55 -0.80
CA LEU A 113 14.99 -5.90 -0.14
C LEU A 113 14.11 -6.78 -1.02
N ALA A 114 13.95 -6.41 -2.29
CA ALA A 114 13.15 -7.19 -3.25
C ALA A 114 13.74 -8.59 -3.49
N ALA A 115 15.06 -8.71 -3.58
CA ALA A 115 15.73 -10.00 -3.70
C ALA A 115 15.50 -10.90 -2.46
N ALA A 116 15.59 -10.33 -1.26
CA ALA A 116 15.32 -11.05 -0.01
C ALA A 116 13.87 -11.53 0.09
N ALA A 117 12.93 -10.80 -0.50
CA ALA A 117 11.51 -11.13 -0.50
C ALA A 117 11.12 -12.26 -1.47
N SER A 118 11.96 -12.58 -2.45
CA SER A 118 11.62 -13.54 -3.51
C SER A 118 11.20 -14.92 -2.96
N PRO A 119 10.08 -15.50 -3.44
CA PRO A 119 9.30 -15.12 -4.62
C PRO A 119 8.05 -14.27 -4.34
N MET A 120 7.97 -13.61 -3.17
CA MET A 120 6.82 -12.77 -2.82
C MET A 120 6.71 -11.54 -3.74
N GLN A 121 5.50 -11.00 -3.92
CA GLN A 121 5.31 -9.75 -4.66
C GLN A 121 5.89 -8.55 -3.89
N VAL A 122 6.34 -7.53 -4.62
CA VAL A 122 6.87 -6.31 -4.02
C VAL A 122 6.14 -5.09 -4.56
N THR A 123 5.58 -4.30 -3.66
CA THR A 123 4.99 -2.99 -3.95
C THR A 123 5.93 -1.88 -3.47
N PHE A 124 6.23 -0.91 -4.32
CA PHE A 124 6.87 0.33 -3.91
C PHE A 124 5.79 1.30 -3.37
N HIS A 125 5.88 1.68 -2.11
CA HIS A 125 4.86 2.52 -1.45
C HIS A 125 4.98 4.00 -1.80
N ARG A 126 4.23 4.82 -1.05
CA ARG A 126 4.13 6.28 -1.20
C ARG A 126 5.40 7.09 -0.98
N ALA A 127 6.55 6.49 -0.65
CA ALA A 127 7.83 7.16 -0.89
C ALA A 127 7.95 7.66 -2.34
N PHE A 128 7.25 7.02 -3.28
CA PHE A 128 7.14 7.46 -4.65
C PHE A 128 6.66 8.91 -4.75
N ASP A 129 5.62 9.28 -3.99
CA ASP A 129 5.03 10.62 -4.00
C ASP A 129 5.97 11.71 -3.46
N LEU A 130 7.09 11.33 -2.82
CA LEU A 130 8.13 12.23 -2.32
C LEU A 130 9.35 12.30 -3.23
N THR A 131 9.35 11.59 -4.36
CA THR A 131 10.48 11.60 -5.30
C THR A 131 10.60 12.94 -6.00
N ALA A 132 11.84 13.35 -6.29
CA ALA A 132 12.13 14.62 -6.93
C ALA A 132 11.63 14.68 -8.39
N ASP A 133 11.68 13.54 -9.10
CA ASP A 133 11.17 13.39 -10.47
C ASP A 133 10.34 12.09 -10.59
N PRO A 134 9.00 12.18 -10.76
CA PRO A 134 8.13 11.01 -10.89
C PRO A 134 8.46 10.12 -12.08
N ASN A 135 8.91 10.70 -13.20
CA ASN A 135 9.18 9.94 -14.42
C ASN A 135 10.48 9.15 -14.29
N GLN A 136 11.50 9.75 -13.68
CA GLN A 136 12.75 9.06 -13.40
C GLN A 136 12.54 7.98 -12.33
N ALA A 137 11.83 8.29 -11.25
CA ALA A 137 11.47 7.31 -10.22
C ALA A 137 10.71 6.11 -10.79
N LEU A 138 9.75 6.34 -11.69
CA LEU A 138 9.03 5.27 -12.37
C LEU A 138 9.97 4.32 -13.13
N LYS A 139 10.92 4.88 -13.89
CA LYS A 139 11.93 4.09 -14.64
C LYS A 139 12.84 3.31 -13.69
N ASP A 140 13.30 3.96 -12.62
CA ASP A 140 14.20 3.36 -11.65
C ASP A 140 13.55 2.18 -10.95
N ILE A 141 12.29 2.34 -10.52
CA ILE A 141 11.50 1.28 -9.88
C ILE A 141 11.14 0.17 -10.89
N ALA A 142 10.78 0.53 -12.12
CA ALA A 142 10.58 -0.45 -13.19
C ALA A 142 11.85 -1.26 -13.50
N GLY A 143 13.03 -0.73 -13.20
CA GLY A 143 14.31 -1.41 -13.33
C GLY A 143 14.66 -2.36 -12.18
N ILE A 144 13.89 -2.40 -11.09
CA ILE A 144 14.16 -3.26 -9.93
C ILE A 144 13.47 -4.62 -10.12
N PRO A 145 14.21 -5.73 -10.22
CA PRO A 145 13.62 -7.06 -10.33
C PRO A 145 12.75 -7.40 -9.11
N GLY A 146 11.55 -7.92 -9.35
CA GLY A 146 10.60 -8.29 -8.30
C GLY A 146 9.60 -7.20 -7.90
N VAL A 147 9.87 -5.92 -8.24
CA VAL A 147 8.89 -4.84 -8.02
C VAL A 147 7.86 -4.81 -9.13
N THR A 148 6.62 -5.11 -8.75
CA THR A 148 5.48 -5.27 -9.68
C THR A 148 4.45 -4.17 -9.55
N ARG A 149 4.44 -3.42 -8.44
CA ARG A 149 3.42 -2.41 -8.13
C ARG A 149 4.04 -1.13 -7.59
N ILE A 150 3.46 0.03 -7.92
CA ILE A 150 3.71 1.32 -7.26
C ILE A 150 2.40 1.83 -6.67
N LEU A 151 2.39 2.11 -5.38
CA LEU A 151 1.31 2.81 -4.69
C LEU A 151 1.60 4.32 -4.70
N THR A 152 0.69 5.10 -5.27
CA THR A 152 0.86 6.55 -5.44
C THR A 152 -0.47 7.30 -5.39
N SER A 153 -0.43 8.54 -4.92
CA SER A 153 -1.52 9.51 -5.06
C SER A 153 -1.32 10.46 -6.25
N GLY A 154 -0.43 10.12 -7.20
CA GLY A 154 -0.03 11.01 -8.28
C GLY A 154 0.75 12.24 -7.79
N HIS A 155 1.57 12.09 -6.75
CA HIS A 155 2.26 13.20 -6.06
C HIS A 155 1.31 14.24 -5.42
N ALA A 156 0.04 13.90 -5.21
CA ALA A 156 -0.88 14.75 -4.45
C ALA A 156 -0.40 14.93 -3.01
N THR A 157 -0.62 16.14 -2.46
CA THR A 157 -0.63 16.28 -1.01
C THR A 157 -1.85 15.52 -0.45
N PRO A 158 -1.68 14.73 0.62
CA PRO A 158 -2.73 13.83 1.08
C PRO A 158 -3.89 14.65 1.64
N ARG A 159 -4.98 14.79 0.88
CA ARG A 159 -6.37 15.03 1.35
C ARG A 159 -7.39 15.14 0.22
N VAL A 160 -6.99 15.48 -1.02
CA VAL A 160 -7.91 15.56 -2.17
C VAL A 160 -7.17 15.18 -3.45
N TYR A 161 -7.79 14.34 -4.28
CA TYR A 161 -7.38 14.18 -5.67
C TYR A 161 -7.79 15.44 -6.45
N GLU A 162 -6.87 16.41 -6.47
CA GLU A 162 -6.99 17.63 -7.25
C GLU A 162 -6.66 17.35 -8.73
N PRO A 163 -7.11 18.21 -9.68
CA PRO A 163 -6.93 17.99 -11.12
C PRO A 163 -5.48 17.66 -11.51
N GLU A 164 -4.49 18.35 -10.95
CA GLU A 164 -3.07 18.14 -11.27
C GLU A 164 -2.58 16.75 -10.87
N SER A 165 -3.05 16.24 -9.72
CA SER A 165 -2.69 14.90 -9.27
C SER A 165 -3.33 13.80 -10.11
N LEU A 166 -4.55 14.03 -10.59
CA LEU A 166 -5.25 13.11 -11.51
C LEU A 166 -4.56 13.08 -12.87
N GLU A 167 -4.15 14.24 -13.41
CA GLU A 167 -3.36 14.33 -14.63
C GLU A 167 -2.03 13.59 -14.49
N GLN A 168 -1.34 13.76 -13.36
CA GLN A 168 -0.10 13.06 -13.09
C GLN A 168 -0.32 11.53 -13.01
N LEU A 169 -1.39 11.10 -12.35
CA LEU A 169 -1.75 9.68 -12.26
C LEU A 169 -2.01 9.08 -13.66
N VAL A 170 -2.71 9.79 -14.54
CA VAL A 170 -2.93 9.38 -15.94
C VAL A 170 -1.59 9.22 -16.68
N LYS A 171 -0.67 10.18 -16.54
CA LYS A 171 0.67 10.12 -17.17
C LYS A 171 1.49 8.92 -16.67
N LEU A 172 1.43 8.64 -15.37
CA LEU A 172 2.14 7.52 -14.76
C LEU A 172 1.60 6.17 -15.26
N VAL A 173 0.28 6.01 -15.31
CA VAL A 173 -0.35 4.77 -15.77
C VAL A 173 -0.04 4.53 -17.25
N ALA A 174 -0.11 5.56 -18.09
CA ALA A 174 0.26 5.47 -19.50
C ALA A 174 1.73 5.05 -19.67
N SER A 175 2.63 5.60 -18.86
CA SER A 175 4.07 5.30 -18.91
C SER A 175 4.41 3.90 -18.38
N ALA A 176 3.69 3.42 -17.36
CA ALA A 176 3.89 2.10 -16.76
C ALA A 176 3.40 0.95 -17.64
N SER A 177 2.45 1.23 -18.55
CA SER A 177 1.88 0.27 -19.51
C SER A 177 2.79 -0.02 -20.70
N ALA A 178 3.97 0.61 -20.77
CA ALA A 178 4.97 0.29 -21.80
C ALA A 178 5.62 -1.09 -21.54
N PRO A 179 5.82 -1.95 -22.56
CA PRO A 179 6.42 -3.27 -22.37
C PRO A 179 7.81 -3.17 -21.74
N ARG A 180 8.06 -3.88 -20.63
CA ARG A 180 9.42 -4.03 -20.11
C ARG A 180 10.22 -4.94 -21.05
N LEU A 181 11.46 -4.56 -21.38
CA LEU A 181 12.42 -5.46 -21.99
C LEU A 181 12.62 -6.65 -21.04
N SER A 182 12.16 -7.84 -21.44
CA SER A 182 12.26 -9.04 -20.61
C SER A 182 13.73 -9.45 -20.49
N THR A 183 14.26 -9.43 -19.27
CA THR A 183 15.45 -10.21 -18.93
C THR A 183 14.97 -11.55 -18.41
N SER A 184 15.24 -12.60 -19.19
CA SER A 184 14.80 -13.95 -18.97
C SER A 184 15.38 -14.54 -17.67
N GLN A 185 14.62 -14.50 -16.57
CA GLN A 185 14.75 -15.46 -15.46
C GLN A 185 13.35 -15.82 -14.93
N GLN A 186 12.88 -17.00 -15.32
CA GLN A 186 11.59 -17.56 -14.90
C GLN A 186 11.67 -18.04 -13.44
N ASN A 187 10.97 -17.36 -12.52
CA ASN A 187 10.77 -17.86 -11.15
C ASN A 187 9.59 -18.84 -11.12
N LYS A 188 9.87 -20.14 -10.94
CA LYS A 188 8.90 -21.23 -10.79
C LYS A 188 8.36 -21.31 -9.35
N GLY A 189 7.59 -20.32 -8.92
CA GLY A 189 6.81 -20.34 -7.67
C GLY A 189 5.31 -20.51 -7.93
N PRO A 190 4.49 -20.82 -6.90
CA PRO A 190 3.04 -21.00 -7.04
C PRO A 190 2.29 -19.70 -7.41
N HIS A 191 2.95 -18.55 -7.28
CA HIS A 191 2.52 -17.27 -7.84
C HIS A 191 3.31 -17.02 -9.12
N ILE A 192 2.76 -17.42 -10.26
CA ILE A 192 3.35 -17.09 -11.55
C ILE A 192 3.28 -15.56 -11.69
N ILE A 193 4.43 -14.87 -11.59
CA ILE A 193 4.56 -13.46 -11.91
C ILE A 193 4.48 -13.37 -13.45
N THR A 194 3.27 -13.41 -14.01
CA THR A 194 3.04 -13.40 -15.46
C THR A 194 3.07 -12.01 -16.07
N ASP A 195 3.09 -10.95 -15.27
CA ASP A 195 2.93 -9.61 -15.80
C ASP A 195 4.27 -8.90 -15.86
N SER A 196 4.81 -8.81 -17.08
CA SER A 196 5.99 -8.04 -17.41
C SER A 196 5.79 -6.53 -17.25
N MET A 197 4.63 -6.07 -16.77
CA MET A 197 4.28 -4.67 -16.65
C MET A 197 4.20 -4.21 -15.19
N LEU A 198 4.65 -2.99 -14.94
CA LEU A 198 4.52 -2.34 -13.64
C LEU A 198 3.08 -1.86 -13.47
N ARG A 199 2.44 -2.21 -12.36
CA ARG A 199 1.09 -1.72 -12.05
C ARG A 199 1.15 -0.45 -11.21
N ILE A 200 0.39 0.56 -11.61
CA ILE A 200 0.14 1.74 -10.79
C ILE A 200 -1.13 1.47 -9.98
N VAL A 201 -1.02 1.65 -8.66
CA VAL A 201 -2.10 1.46 -7.70
C VAL A 201 -2.44 2.83 -7.12
N PRO A 202 -3.54 3.46 -7.54
CA PRO A 202 -4.01 4.70 -6.93
C PRO A 202 -4.32 4.45 -5.45
N GLY A 203 -3.82 5.32 -4.58
CA GLY A 203 -4.09 5.23 -3.14
C GLY A 203 -3.84 6.54 -2.39
N SER A 204 -4.02 6.52 -1.08
CA SER A 204 -4.06 7.72 -0.21
C SER A 204 -5.23 8.67 -0.51
N GLY A 205 -6.26 8.60 0.34
CA GLY A 205 -7.44 9.45 0.24
C GLY A 205 -8.57 8.88 -0.62
N ILE A 206 -8.46 7.62 -1.07
CA ILE A 206 -9.58 6.89 -1.67
C ILE A 206 -10.63 6.62 -0.59
N ASN A 207 -11.85 7.09 -0.86
CA ASN A 207 -13.04 6.96 -0.02
C ASN A 207 -14.30 7.10 -0.92
N PRO A 208 -15.52 6.94 -0.39
CA PRO A 208 -16.74 7.05 -1.18
C PRO A 208 -16.88 8.38 -1.94
N GLN A 209 -16.28 9.48 -1.45
CA GLN A 209 -16.36 10.80 -2.05
C GLN A 209 -15.34 11.02 -3.18
N SER A 210 -14.18 10.38 -3.12
CA SER A 210 -13.09 10.57 -4.08
C SER A 210 -13.03 9.50 -5.18
N ILE A 211 -13.52 8.29 -4.92
CA ILE A 211 -13.37 7.15 -5.83
C ILE A 211 -13.93 7.39 -7.23
N GLY A 212 -15.06 8.12 -7.34
CA GLY A 212 -15.64 8.44 -8.64
C GLY A 212 -14.69 9.25 -9.52
N ARG A 213 -14.00 10.26 -8.97
CA ARG A 213 -13.05 11.10 -9.73
C ARG A 213 -11.81 10.33 -10.15
N VAL A 214 -11.28 9.51 -9.24
CA VAL A 214 -10.12 8.64 -9.53
C VAL A 214 -10.48 7.65 -10.64
N PHE A 215 -11.65 7.01 -10.55
CA PHE A 215 -12.11 6.07 -11.56
C PHE A 215 -12.36 6.76 -12.90
N SER A 216 -12.96 7.95 -12.94
CA SER A 216 -13.11 8.70 -14.19
C SER A 216 -11.78 9.03 -14.86
N ALA A 217 -10.71 9.24 -14.07
CA ALA A 217 -9.39 9.56 -14.62
C ALA A 217 -8.63 8.34 -15.13
N VAL A 218 -8.59 7.24 -14.37
CA VAL A 218 -7.72 6.09 -14.67
C VAL A 218 -8.43 4.74 -14.65
N GLY A 219 -9.74 4.72 -14.45
CA GLY A 219 -10.54 3.51 -14.29
C GLY A 219 -10.32 2.49 -15.38
N GLU A 220 -10.33 2.88 -16.64
CA GLU A 220 -10.10 1.99 -17.78
C GLU A 220 -8.69 1.36 -17.80
N LEU A 221 -7.72 2.01 -17.16
CA LEU A 221 -6.30 1.68 -17.27
C LEU A 221 -5.75 0.92 -16.05
N VAL A 222 -6.38 1.05 -14.89
CA VAL A 222 -5.98 0.37 -13.66
C VAL A 222 -7.08 -0.58 -13.16
N ASP A 223 -6.68 -1.66 -12.52
CA ASP A 223 -7.57 -2.67 -11.93
C ASP A 223 -7.42 -2.78 -10.41
N GLU A 224 -6.38 -2.17 -9.82
CA GLU A 224 -6.13 -2.22 -8.39
C GLU A 224 -6.25 -0.83 -7.73
N TYR A 225 -6.90 -0.77 -6.57
CA TYR A 225 -7.06 0.44 -5.76
C TYR A 225 -6.68 0.19 -4.31
N HIS A 226 -6.21 1.23 -3.63
CA HIS A 226 -5.76 1.16 -2.25
C HIS A 226 -6.45 2.20 -1.36
N MET A 227 -6.95 1.76 -0.19
CA MET A 227 -7.56 2.66 0.80
C MET A 227 -7.26 2.23 2.24
N SER A 228 -7.46 3.13 3.20
CA SER A 228 -7.46 2.76 4.64
C SER A 228 -8.87 2.52 5.17
N GLY A 229 -9.86 3.28 4.68
CA GLY A 229 -11.26 3.21 5.12
C GLY A 229 -11.46 3.45 6.61
N GLY A 230 -10.48 4.04 7.31
CA GLY A 230 -10.49 4.12 8.76
C GLY A 230 -11.00 5.45 9.30
N SER A 231 -11.41 5.40 10.57
CA SER A 231 -11.77 6.56 11.38
C SER A 231 -11.31 6.39 12.81
N TRP A 232 -11.14 7.50 13.53
CA TRP A 232 -10.83 7.50 14.95
C TRP A 232 -12.08 7.27 15.78
N ILE A 233 -12.06 6.26 16.65
CA ILE A 233 -13.19 5.90 17.51
C ILE A 233 -12.75 5.94 18.98
N ASN A 234 -13.51 6.65 19.80
CA ASN A 234 -13.31 6.64 21.25
C ASN A 234 -13.96 5.39 21.85
N ARG A 235 -13.14 4.47 22.37
CA ARG A 235 -13.63 3.23 23.00
C ARG A 235 -13.67 3.28 24.52
N SER A 236 -12.92 4.21 25.11
CA SER A 236 -12.81 4.32 26.56
C SER A 236 -13.54 5.55 27.08
N THR A 237 -14.04 5.45 28.29
CA THR A 237 -14.59 6.57 29.07
C THR A 237 -13.50 7.36 29.81
N HIS A 238 -12.21 7.02 29.58
CA HIS A 238 -11.05 7.70 30.17
C HIS A 238 -10.83 9.12 29.61
N ALA A 239 -11.66 9.58 28.67
CA ALA A 239 -11.76 10.98 28.27
C ALA A 239 -11.98 11.96 29.45
N SER A 240 -12.35 11.45 30.63
CA SER A 240 -12.44 12.22 31.88
C SER A 240 -11.10 12.55 32.54
N ARG A 241 -9.99 11.92 32.14
CA ARG A 241 -8.62 12.36 32.48
C ARG A 241 -8.20 13.34 31.38
N GLY A 242 -8.20 14.63 31.71
CA GLY A 242 -8.06 15.73 30.75
C GLY A 242 -6.86 15.63 29.79
N GLU A 243 -6.87 16.49 28.77
CA GLU A 243 -5.90 16.57 27.66
C GLU A 243 -4.41 16.70 28.07
N GLU A 244 -4.13 16.81 29.37
CA GLU A 244 -2.79 16.96 29.96
C GLU A 244 -1.98 15.66 29.98
N PHE A 245 -2.62 14.48 29.97
CA PHE A 245 -1.91 13.20 29.95
C PHE A 245 -1.65 12.73 28.52
N GLN A 246 -0.37 12.55 28.16
CA GLN A 246 0.07 12.15 26.81
C GLN A 246 1.26 11.20 26.92
N MET A 247 1.19 10.06 26.23
CA MET A 247 2.29 9.08 26.16
C MET A 247 3.18 9.29 24.93
N GLY A 248 2.79 10.18 24.00
CA GLY A 248 3.48 10.42 22.73
C GLY A 248 3.18 11.80 22.11
N PRO A 249 3.42 11.99 20.80
CA PRO A 249 3.16 13.26 20.12
C PRO A 249 1.67 13.63 20.17
N ARG A 250 1.36 14.93 20.32
CA ARG A 250 0.00 15.47 20.56
C ARG A 250 -1.05 14.89 19.60
N GLY A 251 -2.21 14.48 20.12
CA GLY A 251 -3.34 14.07 19.29
C GLY A 251 -4.30 13.07 19.96
N HIS A 252 -4.78 12.12 19.15
CA HIS A 252 -5.78 11.10 19.44
C HIS A 252 -5.39 10.07 20.53
N GLU A 253 -4.87 10.50 21.67
CA GLU A 253 -4.34 9.66 22.76
C GLU A 253 -5.29 8.52 23.19
N TRP A 254 -6.59 8.82 23.25
CA TRP A 254 -7.61 7.88 23.72
C TRP A 254 -8.43 7.24 22.60
N ALA A 255 -8.28 7.72 21.36
CA ALA A 255 -9.02 7.21 20.23
C ALA A 255 -8.23 6.08 19.56
N VAL A 256 -8.96 5.09 19.06
CA VAL A 256 -8.39 3.97 18.33
C VAL A 256 -8.78 4.11 16.86
N TRP A 257 -7.81 4.01 15.98
CA TRP A 257 -8.07 3.95 14.55
C TRP A 257 -8.70 2.60 14.20
N LYS A 258 -9.81 2.63 13.45
CA LYS A 258 -10.51 1.41 13.04
C LYS A 258 -11.03 1.57 11.61
N THR A 259 -10.82 0.54 10.80
CA THR A 259 -11.47 0.42 9.49
C THR A 259 -12.99 0.36 9.61
N ASP A 260 -13.67 1.14 8.79
CA ASP A 260 -15.13 1.20 8.67
C ASP A 260 -15.61 0.29 7.54
N VAL A 261 -16.36 -0.74 7.92
CA VAL A 261 -16.96 -1.73 7.01
C VAL A 261 -17.79 -1.07 5.91
N ASN A 262 -18.53 -0.02 6.23
CA ASN A 262 -19.44 0.62 5.29
C ASN A 262 -18.67 1.42 4.25
N GLN A 263 -17.60 2.12 4.64
CA GLN A 263 -16.76 2.84 3.69
C GLN A 263 -16.09 1.89 2.68
N VAL A 264 -15.55 0.75 3.15
CA VAL A 264 -14.96 -0.26 2.27
C VAL A 264 -16.02 -0.80 1.29
N ARG A 265 -17.21 -1.13 1.80
CA ARG A 265 -18.32 -1.66 0.99
C ARG A 265 -18.82 -0.66 -0.05
N GLU A 266 -18.96 0.60 0.32
CA GLU A 266 -19.40 1.67 -0.58
C GLU A 266 -18.41 1.90 -1.71
N VAL A 267 -17.11 1.99 -1.39
CA VAL A 267 -16.04 2.11 -2.39
C VAL A 267 -16.05 0.93 -3.35
N LEU A 268 -16.12 -0.30 -2.83
CA LEU A 268 -16.17 -1.50 -3.66
C LEU A 268 -17.41 -1.51 -4.58
N ARG A 269 -18.59 -1.20 -4.05
CA ARG A 269 -19.83 -1.13 -4.85
C ARG A 269 -19.72 -0.09 -5.98
N ALA A 270 -19.15 1.08 -5.69
CA ALA A 270 -18.93 2.11 -6.70
C ALA A 270 -17.98 1.60 -7.79
N LEU A 271 -16.86 0.98 -7.41
CA LEU A 271 -15.89 0.41 -8.35
C LEU A 271 -16.50 -0.68 -9.24
N VAL A 272 -17.23 -1.63 -8.66
CA VAL A 272 -17.88 -2.72 -9.40
C VAL A 272 -18.92 -2.17 -10.36
N LYS A 273 -19.74 -1.20 -9.92
CA LYS A 273 -20.74 -0.55 -10.78
C LYS A 273 -20.08 0.15 -11.96
N MET A 274 -19.14 1.06 -11.72
CA MET A 274 -18.50 1.82 -12.79
C MET A 274 -17.71 0.92 -13.74
N ARG A 275 -17.12 -0.18 -13.23
CA ARG A 275 -16.48 -1.20 -14.08
C ARG A 275 -17.50 -1.96 -14.93
N GLY A 276 -18.67 -2.29 -14.38
CA GLY A 276 -19.75 -2.91 -15.14
C GLY A 276 -20.24 -2.00 -16.27
N ASP A 277 -20.42 -0.71 -15.98
CA ASP A 277 -20.87 0.30 -16.94
C ASP A 277 -19.86 0.47 -18.11
N LEU A 278 -18.55 0.31 -17.89
CA LEU A 278 -17.53 0.33 -18.96
C LEU A 278 -17.58 -0.88 -19.91
N ASN A 279 -18.16 -2.01 -19.47
CA ASN A 279 -18.19 -3.25 -20.23
C ASN A 279 -19.56 -3.52 -20.89
N ALA A 280 -20.55 -2.65 -20.67
CA ALA A 280 -21.89 -2.72 -21.23
C ALA A 280 -21.97 -1.97 -22.57
#